data_AF-A0ABD1TFC4-F1
#
_entry.id   AF-A0ABD1TFC4-F1
#
_cell.length_a   1.000
_cell.length_b   1.000
_cell.length_c   1.000
_cell.angle_alpha   90.00
_cell.angle_beta   90.00
_cell.angle_gamma   90.00
#
_symmetry.space_group_name_H-M   'P 1'
#
loop_
_entity.id
_entity.type
_entity.pdbx_description
1 polymer ?
#
loop_
_entity_poly.entity_id
_entity_poly.type
_entity_poly.pdbx_seq_one_letter_code
_entity_poly.pdbx_strand_id
1 'polypeptide(L)'
;MSNQPSNRFAVVTGANKGIGFELCRQLASKGIVVILTARDEKRGSEALEILKGFGLSENVVFHQLDVMDPISIASLVDFIETTYGKLDILVNNAGIFGVSLEEDALVIKEIIEADEVLDTKSQEAHITANGKLVQTYEWAEQCLQTNYYGTKRMIEAFIPLLRLSDSPRIVNVSSYMGKLKFQSNEWAKQVLSNVEKLTEDKVDDVLNKFLQDFKENSLKVNGWPEYLPAYRLSKSAINAYTRILGQEIP
;
A
#
# COMPACT_ATOMS: atom_id res chain seq x y z
N MET A 1 -41.41 -3.88 -6.50
CA MET A 1 -40.09 -4.48 -6.23
C MET A 1 -39.31 -3.46 -5.43
N SER A 2 -38.88 -3.84 -4.22
CA SER A 2 -38.33 -2.93 -3.20
C SER A 2 -37.03 -2.28 -3.67
N ASN A 3 -37.05 -0.97 -3.83
CA ASN A 3 -35.92 -0.13 -4.23
C ASN A 3 -35.00 0.15 -3.02
N GLN A 4 -34.59 -0.90 -2.31
CA GLN A 4 -33.54 -0.81 -1.30
C GLN A 4 -32.19 -0.80 -2.04
N PRO A 5 -31.32 0.21 -1.85
CA PRO A 5 -29.99 0.17 -2.44
C PRO A 5 -29.27 -1.09 -1.93
N SER A 6 -28.72 -1.89 -2.83
CA SER A 6 -27.93 -3.06 -2.45
C SER A 6 -26.76 -2.62 -1.54
N ASN A 7 -26.55 -3.32 -0.43
CA ASN A 7 -25.40 -3.06 0.44
C ASN A 7 -24.10 -3.11 -0.38
N ARG A 8 -23.19 -2.17 -0.09
CA ARG A 8 -21.85 -2.14 -0.68
C ARG A 8 -20.84 -2.72 0.31
N PHE A 9 -19.88 -3.47 -0.21
CA PHE A 9 -18.86 -4.16 0.58
C PHE A 9 -17.48 -3.61 0.26
N ALA A 10 -16.70 -3.33 1.30
CA ALA A 10 -15.35 -2.78 1.18
C ALA A 10 -14.33 -3.60 1.96
N VAL A 11 -13.19 -3.91 1.35
CA VAL A 11 -11.99 -4.42 2.03
C VAL A 11 -11.02 -3.27 2.23
N VAL A 12 -10.49 -3.12 3.44
CA VAL A 12 -9.39 -2.18 3.73
C VAL A 12 -8.24 -2.95 4.35
N THR A 13 -7.11 -3.01 3.64
CA THR A 13 -5.93 -3.77 4.10
C THR A 13 -5.13 -3.01 5.16
N GLY A 14 -4.60 -3.71 6.17
CA GLY A 14 -3.76 -3.07 7.21
C GLY A 14 -4.49 -2.01 8.03
N ALA A 15 -5.74 -2.30 8.39
CA ALA A 15 -6.69 -1.33 8.91
C ALA A 15 -6.87 -1.36 10.45
N ASN A 16 -6.01 -2.07 11.18
CA ASN A 16 -6.06 -2.07 12.66
C ASN A 16 -5.57 -0.76 13.31
N LYS A 17 -5.00 0.18 12.54
CA LYS A 17 -4.52 1.48 13.02
C LYS A 17 -4.40 2.51 11.89
N GLY A 18 -4.09 3.75 12.24
CA GLY A 18 -3.69 4.80 11.29
C GLY A 18 -4.77 5.10 10.24
N ILE A 19 -4.33 5.38 9.00
CA ILE A 19 -5.21 5.76 7.89
C ILE A 19 -6.24 4.65 7.59
N GLY A 20 -5.82 3.38 7.56
CA GLY A 20 -6.72 2.25 7.31
C GLY A 20 -7.86 2.14 8.32
N PHE A 21 -7.59 2.34 9.61
CA PHE A 21 -8.62 2.35 10.65
C PHE A 21 -9.65 3.45 10.43
N GLU A 22 -9.18 4.66 10.12
CA GLU A 22 -10.06 5.80 9.90
C GLU A 22 -10.87 5.66 8.59
N LEU A 23 -10.29 5.05 7.56
CA LEU A 23 -11.03 4.68 6.34
C LEU A 23 -12.17 3.71 6.67
N CYS A 24 -11.93 2.68 7.49
CA CYS A 24 -12.99 1.79 7.95
C CYS A 24 -14.11 2.57 8.66
N ARG A 25 -13.76 3.46 9.59
CA ARG A 25 -14.74 4.28 10.33
C ARG A 25 -15.59 5.11 9.38
N GLN A 26 -14.97 5.82 8.42
CA GLN A 26 -15.68 6.71 7.51
C GLN A 26 -16.55 5.97 6.49
N LEU A 27 -16.07 4.86 5.94
CA LEU A 27 -16.85 4.02 5.02
C LEU A 27 -18.06 3.41 5.75
N ALA A 28 -17.85 2.83 6.94
CA ALA A 28 -18.93 2.24 7.74
C ALA A 28 -19.97 3.27 8.19
N SER A 29 -19.54 4.49 8.53
CA SER A 29 -20.45 5.61 8.86
C SER A 29 -21.33 6.03 7.68
N LYS A 30 -20.97 5.66 6.45
CA LYS A 30 -21.75 5.89 5.22
C LYS A 30 -22.60 4.69 4.83
N GLY A 31 -22.76 3.69 5.70
CA GLY A 31 -23.57 2.49 5.46
C GLY A 31 -22.91 1.45 4.56
N ILE A 32 -21.60 1.52 4.35
CA ILE A 32 -20.83 0.49 3.63
C ILE A 32 -20.44 -0.57 4.64
N VAL A 33 -20.63 -1.85 4.32
CA VAL A 33 -20.13 -2.95 5.15
C VAL A 33 -18.63 -3.09 4.88
N VAL A 34 -17.81 -2.86 5.91
CA VAL A 34 -16.37 -2.86 5.82
C VAL A 34 -15.79 -4.11 6.45
N ILE A 35 -15.04 -4.87 5.66
CA ILE A 35 -14.16 -5.92 6.12
C ILE A 35 -12.84 -5.24 6.51
N LEU A 36 -12.70 -4.93 7.80
CA LEU A 36 -11.45 -4.47 8.41
C LEU A 36 -10.49 -5.66 8.42
N THR A 37 -9.29 -5.47 7.88
CA THR A 37 -8.28 -6.54 7.91
C THR A 37 -6.99 -6.13 8.57
N ALA A 38 -6.31 -7.11 9.17
CA ALA A 38 -5.05 -6.92 9.85
C ALA A 38 -4.25 -8.23 9.85
N ARG A 39 -2.93 -8.12 9.80
CA ARG A 39 -2.05 -9.29 9.88
C ARG A 39 -2.12 -9.96 11.26
N ASP A 40 -2.20 -9.15 12.31
CA ASP A 40 -2.28 -9.62 13.69
C ASP A 40 -3.74 -9.69 14.15
N GLU A 41 -4.22 -10.89 14.47
CA GLU A 41 -5.62 -11.13 14.84
C GLU A 41 -6.06 -10.36 16.07
N LYS A 42 -5.19 -10.29 17.08
CA LYS A 42 -5.49 -9.60 18.33
C LYS A 42 -5.70 -8.12 18.09
N ARG A 43 -4.76 -7.46 17.39
CA ARG A 43 -4.85 -6.04 17.05
C ARG A 43 -6.04 -5.75 16.13
N GLY A 44 -6.35 -6.65 15.20
CA GLY A 44 -7.52 -6.54 14.33
C GLY A 44 -8.84 -6.60 15.11
N SER A 45 -8.95 -7.56 16.03
CA SER A 45 -10.12 -7.70 16.91
C SER A 45 -10.27 -6.52 17.86
N GLU A 46 -9.19 -6.04 18.46
CA GLU A 46 -9.21 -4.82 19.29
C GLU A 46 -9.68 -3.60 18.49
N ALA A 47 -9.20 -3.43 17.25
CA ALA A 47 -9.64 -2.36 16.37
C ALA A 47 -11.13 -2.47 16.00
N LEU A 48 -11.63 -3.69 15.76
CA LEU A 48 -13.05 -3.94 15.52
C LEU A 48 -13.91 -3.48 16.71
N GLU A 49 -13.53 -3.83 17.93
CA GLU A 49 -14.29 -3.44 19.12
C GLU A 49 -14.31 -1.92 19.33
N ILE A 50 -13.23 -1.22 19.01
CA ILE A 50 -13.21 0.25 19.03
C ILE A 50 -14.20 0.80 17.99
N LEU A 51 -14.24 0.25 16.78
CA LEU A 51 -15.18 0.68 15.73
C LEU A 51 -16.64 0.41 16.12
N LYS A 52 -16.92 -0.74 16.74
CA LYS A 52 -18.25 -1.04 17.32
C LYS A 52 -18.65 -0.01 18.38
N GLY A 53 -17.70 0.44 19.20
CA GLY A 53 -17.91 1.53 20.17
C GLY A 53 -18.36 2.86 19.55
N PHE A 54 -18.12 3.10 18.26
CA PHE A 54 -18.65 4.24 17.51
C PHE A 54 -20.07 4.01 16.94
N GLY A 55 -20.75 2.92 17.31
CA GLY A 55 -22.08 2.58 16.81
C GLY A 55 -22.08 1.97 15.41
N LEU A 56 -20.94 1.40 14.97
CA LEU A 56 -20.74 0.86 13.62
C LEU A 56 -20.84 -0.66 13.54
N SER A 57 -21.40 -1.31 14.56
CA SER A 57 -21.40 -2.78 14.71
C SER A 57 -22.03 -3.54 13.55
N GLU A 58 -23.04 -2.97 12.90
CA GLU A 58 -23.71 -3.59 11.75
C GLU A 58 -22.91 -3.47 10.45
N ASN A 59 -21.93 -2.58 10.40
CA ASN A 59 -21.23 -2.18 9.18
C ASN A 59 -19.73 -2.49 9.22
N VAL A 60 -19.22 -3.16 10.26
CA VAL A 60 -17.81 -3.55 10.33
C VAL A 60 -17.67 -4.99 10.79
N VAL A 61 -16.91 -5.77 10.03
CA VAL A 61 -16.47 -7.12 10.39
C VAL A 61 -14.95 -7.19 10.33
N PHE A 62 -14.36 -8.12 11.07
CA PHE A 62 -12.92 -8.39 11.04
C PHE A 62 -12.62 -9.68 10.29
N HIS A 63 -11.56 -9.67 9.49
CA HIS A 63 -10.94 -10.88 8.97
C HIS A 63 -9.40 -10.72 8.97
N GLN A 64 -8.68 -11.77 9.36
CA GLN A 64 -7.22 -11.76 9.33
C GLN A 64 -6.74 -11.63 7.87
N LEU A 65 -5.68 -10.85 7.64
CA LEU A 65 -5.04 -10.73 6.33
C LEU A 65 -3.56 -10.38 6.46
N ASP A 66 -2.69 -11.25 5.92
CA ASP A 66 -1.34 -10.88 5.51
C ASP A 66 -1.25 -10.83 3.98
N VAL A 67 -0.98 -9.64 3.42
CA VAL A 67 -0.85 -9.43 1.98
C VAL A 67 0.39 -10.12 1.38
N MET A 68 1.30 -10.62 2.23
CA MET A 68 2.45 -11.43 1.81
C MET A 68 2.12 -12.92 1.71
N ASP A 69 1.01 -13.38 2.29
CA ASP A 69 0.66 -14.80 2.36
C ASP A 69 -0.51 -15.12 1.41
N PRO A 70 -0.27 -15.86 0.30
CA PRO A 70 -1.33 -16.27 -0.62
C PRO A 70 -2.47 -17.06 0.04
N ILE A 71 -2.19 -17.83 1.11
CA ILE A 71 -3.20 -18.60 1.83
C ILE A 71 -4.12 -17.67 2.61
N SER A 72 -3.55 -16.66 3.28
CA SER A 72 -4.31 -15.62 3.97
C SER A 72 -5.20 -14.82 3.00
N ILE A 73 -4.69 -14.49 1.82
CA ILE A 73 -5.46 -13.80 0.76
C ILE A 73 -6.62 -14.68 0.26
N ALA A 74 -6.35 -15.95 -0.06
CA ALA A 74 -7.38 -16.89 -0.52
C ALA A 74 -8.49 -17.09 0.51
N SER A 75 -8.13 -17.23 1.78
CA SER A 75 -9.10 -17.33 2.90
C SER A 75 -10.05 -16.12 2.95
N LEU A 76 -9.52 -14.91 2.76
CA LEU A 76 -10.34 -13.70 2.71
C LEU A 76 -11.27 -13.65 1.48
N VAL A 77 -10.79 -14.11 0.32
CA VAL A 77 -11.61 -14.22 -0.90
C VAL A 77 -12.78 -15.17 -0.66
N ASP A 78 -12.50 -16.38 -0.16
CA ASP A 78 -13.51 -17.41 0.13
C ASP A 78 -14.56 -16.90 1.13
N PHE A 79 -14.11 -16.20 2.17
CA PHE A 79 -14.98 -15.58 3.15
C PHE A 79 -15.94 -14.56 2.51
N ILE A 80 -15.44 -13.68 1.65
CA ILE A 80 -16.24 -12.64 1.00
C ILE A 80 -17.19 -13.23 -0.04
N GLU A 81 -16.72 -14.20 -0.83
CA GLU A 81 -17.55 -14.91 -1.81
C GLU A 81 -18.71 -15.61 -1.10
N THR A 82 -18.44 -16.34 -0.03
CA THR A 82 -19.46 -17.10 0.71
C THR A 82 -20.45 -16.20 1.45
N THR A 83 -19.96 -15.10 2.03
CA THR A 83 -20.77 -14.26 2.93
C THR A 83 -21.53 -13.16 2.19
N TYR A 84 -20.91 -12.57 1.15
CA TYR A 84 -21.41 -11.37 0.48
C TYR A 84 -21.62 -11.55 -1.03
N GLY A 85 -20.97 -12.56 -1.64
CA GLY A 85 -21.10 -12.88 -3.06
C GLY A 85 -20.46 -11.89 -4.04
N LYS A 86 -19.94 -10.76 -3.56
CA LYS A 86 -19.24 -9.74 -4.38
C LYS A 86 -18.37 -8.83 -3.51
N LEU A 87 -17.53 -8.02 -4.17
CA LEU A 87 -16.83 -6.91 -3.54
C LEU A 87 -17.06 -5.63 -4.35
N ASP A 88 -17.30 -4.49 -3.71
CA ASP A 88 -17.48 -3.21 -4.41
C ASP A 88 -16.23 -2.32 -4.33
N ILE A 89 -15.51 -2.35 -3.20
CA ILE A 89 -14.37 -1.47 -2.95
C ILE A 89 -13.20 -2.28 -2.38
N LEU A 90 -12.03 -2.21 -3.02
CA LEU A 90 -10.77 -2.69 -2.48
C LEU A 90 -9.86 -1.49 -2.18
N VAL A 91 -9.49 -1.30 -0.91
CA VAL A 91 -8.52 -0.30 -0.50
C VAL A 91 -7.22 -0.97 -0.07
N ASN A 92 -6.20 -0.87 -0.92
CA ASN A 92 -4.85 -1.35 -0.66
C ASN A 92 -4.09 -0.31 0.17
N ASN A 93 -4.25 -0.38 1.49
CA ASN A 93 -3.66 0.54 2.46
C ASN A 93 -2.43 -0.06 3.18
N ALA A 94 -2.33 -1.38 3.31
CA ALA A 94 -1.20 -2.03 3.95
C ALA A 94 0.13 -1.58 3.34
N GLY A 95 1.07 -1.16 4.19
CA GLY A 95 2.40 -0.76 3.73
C GLY A 95 3.37 -0.46 4.87
N ILE A 96 4.66 -0.54 4.56
CA ILE A 96 5.78 -0.30 5.47
C ILE A 96 6.82 0.61 4.82
N PHE A 97 7.67 1.24 5.64
CA PHE A 97 8.77 2.09 5.16
C PHE A 97 10.00 1.30 4.69
N GLY A 98 10.14 0.02 5.06
CA GLY A 98 11.31 -0.77 4.70
C GLY A 98 12.59 -0.34 5.41
N VAL A 99 12.46 0.16 6.63
CA VAL A 99 13.58 0.55 7.49
C VAL A 99 13.27 0.15 8.93
N SER A 100 14.31 -0.08 9.73
CA SER A 100 14.20 -0.07 11.19
C SER A 100 14.74 1.25 11.74
N LEU A 101 14.20 1.63 12.89
CA LEU A 101 14.62 2.82 13.63
C LEU A 101 15.56 2.39 14.74
N GLU A 102 16.74 3.01 14.77
CA GLU A 102 17.60 3.03 15.95
C GLU A 102 17.44 4.39 16.62
N GLU A 103 17.29 4.39 17.95
CA GLU A 103 17.16 5.57 18.80
C GLU A 103 15.86 6.38 18.56
N ASP A 104 15.94 7.58 18.00
CA ASP A 104 14.83 8.54 17.94
C ASP A 104 13.97 8.38 16.67
N ALA A 105 12.67 8.09 16.86
CA ALA A 105 11.70 7.98 15.78
C ALA A 105 11.42 9.32 15.05
N LEU A 106 11.80 10.46 15.64
CA LEU A 106 11.67 11.78 15.02
C LEU A 106 12.47 11.89 13.71
N VAL A 107 13.51 11.07 13.51
CA VAL A 107 14.31 11.06 12.27
C VAL A 107 13.45 10.79 11.03
N ILE A 108 12.41 9.94 11.12
CA ILE A 108 11.49 9.71 9.98
C ILE A 108 10.73 10.99 9.67
N LYS A 109 10.25 11.69 10.70
CA LYS A 109 9.48 12.91 10.54
C LYS A 109 10.34 14.00 9.90
N GLU A 110 11.56 14.19 10.39
CA GLU A 110 12.50 15.16 9.82
C GLU A 110 12.85 14.83 8.36
N ILE A 111 13.03 13.55 8.00
CA ILE A 111 13.28 13.13 6.61
C ILE A 111 12.05 13.36 5.72
N ILE A 112 10.84 13.19 6.23
CA ILE A 112 9.61 13.49 5.48
C ILE A 112 9.46 15.01 5.29
N GLU A 113 9.66 15.79 6.35
CA GLU A 113 9.58 17.25 6.31
C GLU A 113 10.66 17.86 5.40
N ALA A 114 11.87 17.31 5.44
CA ALA A 114 12.96 17.62 4.52
C ALA A 114 12.55 17.46 3.05
N ASP A 115 11.92 16.34 2.73
CA ASP A 115 11.48 15.99 1.38
C ASP A 115 10.34 16.88 0.86
N GLU A 116 9.47 17.34 1.76
CA GLU A 116 8.43 18.32 1.45
C GLU A 116 9.02 19.73 1.24
N VAL A 117 10.02 20.12 2.03
CA VAL A 117 10.70 21.42 1.93
C VAL A 117 11.55 21.50 0.65
N LEU A 118 12.23 20.42 0.25
CA LEU A 118 13.00 20.33 -0.99
C LEU A 118 12.13 20.53 -2.26
N ASP A 119 10.81 20.42 -2.16
CA ASP A 119 9.89 20.76 -3.27
C ASP A 119 9.62 22.26 -3.41
N THR A 120 9.86 23.04 -2.36
CA THR A 120 9.41 24.44 -2.30
C THR A 120 10.57 25.43 -2.24
N LYS A 121 11.71 25.06 -1.65
CA LYS A 121 12.92 25.89 -1.60
C LYS A 121 14.14 24.97 -1.53
N SER A 122 15.10 25.20 -2.42
CA SER A 122 16.43 24.57 -2.42
C SER A 122 17.22 24.93 -1.15
N GLN A 123 16.89 24.30 -0.03
CA GLN A 123 17.68 24.31 1.20
C GLN A 123 17.96 22.87 1.62
N GLU A 124 19.20 22.61 2.02
CA GLU A 124 19.60 21.34 2.61
C GLU A 124 18.77 21.10 3.89
N ALA A 125 18.18 19.93 3.99
CA ALA A 125 17.46 19.55 5.18
C ALA A 125 18.43 19.28 6.34
N HIS A 126 18.28 20.02 7.42
CA HIS A 126 18.99 19.75 8.66
C HIS A 126 18.24 18.68 9.44
N ILE A 127 18.71 17.42 9.33
CA ILE A 127 18.30 16.34 10.23
C ILE A 127 19.02 16.58 11.56
N THR A 128 18.26 16.87 12.61
CA THR A 128 18.77 17.17 13.97
C THR A 128 18.51 16.07 14.97
N ALA A 129 17.61 15.13 14.65
CA ALA A 129 17.35 13.96 15.48
C ALA A 129 18.58 13.03 15.48
N ASN A 130 18.92 12.53 16.67
CA ASN A 130 19.98 11.51 16.83
C ASN A 130 19.55 10.12 16.33
N GLY A 131 18.34 9.98 15.80
CA GLY A 131 17.86 8.72 15.24
C GLY A 131 18.61 8.29 13.99
N LYS A 132 18.77 6.98 13.82
CA LYS A 132 19.37 6.40 12.62
C LYS A 132 18.37 5.52 11.89
N LEU A 133 18.20 5.78 10.60
CA LEU A 133 17.50 4.86 9.71
C LEU A 133 18.43 3.73 9.31
N VAL A 134 18.07 2.52 9.73
CA VAL A 134 18.75 1.30 9.30
C VAL A 134 18.00 0.72 8.12
N GLN A 135 18.69 0.67 6.98
CA GLN A 135 18.17 0.17 5.71
C GLN A 135 18.95 -1.11 5.40
N THR A 136 18.31 -2.27 5.54
CA THR A 136 18.91 -3.56 5.18
C THR A 136 18.25 -4.13 3.94
N TYR A 137 18.90 -5.10 3.30
CA TYR A 137 18.33 -5.81 2.16
C TYR A 137 16.99 -6.47 2.54
N GLU A 138 16.91 -7.10 3.71
CA GLU A 138 15.72 -7.79 4.20
C GLU A 138 14.55 -6.82 4.38
N TRP A 139 14.81 -5.64 4.95
CA TRP A 139 13.78 -4.62 5.10
C TRP A 139 13.34 -4.02 3.75
N ALA A 140 14.28 -3.85 2.82
CA ALA A 140 13.98 -3.41 1.46
C ALA A 140 13.11 -4.43 0.71
N GLU A 141 13.48 -5.71 0.78
CA GLU A 141 12.73 -6.82 0.18
C GLU A 141 11.31 -6.91 0.78
N GLN A 142 11.19 -6.88 2.12
CA GLN A 142 9.88 -6.86 2.78
C GLN A 142 9.02 -5.65 2.37
N CYS A 143 9.64 -4.49 2.15
CA CYS A 143 8.95 -3.28 1.70
C CYS A 143 8.35 -3.47 0.31
N LEU A 144 9.12 -4.00 -0.64
CA LEU A 144 8.61 -4.31 -1.98
C LEU A 144 7.54 -5.41 -1.93
N GLN A 145 7.77 -6.46 -1.13
CA GLN A 145 6.82 -7.56 -0.96
C GLN A 145 5.48 -7.13 -0.36
N THR A 146 5.49 -6.16 0.56
CA THR A 146 4.26 -5.63 1.16
C THR A 146 3.61 -4.59 0.26
N ASN A 147 4.35 -3.55 -0.11
CA ASN A 147 3.78 -2.34 -0.70
C ASN A 147 3.37 -2.53 -2.16
N TYR A 148 4.14 -3.32 -2.92
CA TYR A 148 3.89 -3.55 -4.34
C TYR A 148 3.33 -4.94 -4.59
N TYR A 149 4.08 -6.01 -4.30
CA TYR A 149 3.63 -7.36 -4.64
C TYR A 149 2.40 -7.78 -3.83
N GLY A 150 2.29 -7.36 -2.56
CA GLY A 150 1.11 -7.61 -1.74
C GLY A 150 -0.13 -6.92 -2.31
N THR A 151 0.02 -5.66 -2.72
CA THR A 151 -1.05 -4.94 -3.44
C THR A 151 -1.42 -5.62 -4.75
N LYS A 152 -0.43 -6.06 -5.54
CA LYS A 152 -0.65 -6.79 -6.80
C LYS A 152 -1.45 -8.07 -6.58
N ARG A 153 -1.01 -8.94 -5.65
CA ARG A 153 -1.72 -10.18 -5.28
C ARG A 153 -3.14 -9.91 -4.81
N MET A 154 -3.35 -8.87 -3.98
CA MET A 154 -4.70 -8.48 -3.54
C MET A 154 -5.58 -8.09 -4.72
N ILE A 155 -5.07 -7.29 -5.65
CA ILE A 155 -5.86 -6.88 -6.82
C ILE A 155 -6.21 -8.10 -7.68
N GLU A 156 -5.24 -8.92 -8.03
CA GLU A 156 -5.44 -10.13 -8.84
C GLU A 156 -6.47 -11.08 -8.22
N ALA A 157 -6.35 -11.34 -6.92
CA ALA A 157 -7.24 -12.25 -6.20
C ALA A 157 -8.68 -11.72 -6.11
N PHE A 158 -8.87 -10.40 -6.03
CA PHE A 158 -10.19 -9.78 -5.85
C PHE A 158 -10.87 -9.32 -7.15
N ILE A 159 -10.18 -9.32 -8.30
CA ILE A 159 -10.78 -8.98 -9.60
C ILE A 159 -12.07 -9.77 -9.89
N PRO A 160 -12.14 -11.10 -9.68
CA PRO A 160 -13.36 -11.87 -9.93
C PRO A 160 -14.56 -11.35 -9.12
N LEU A 161 -14.38 -11.07 -7.83
CA LEU A 161 -15.44 -10.54 -6.95
C LEU A 161 -15.78 -9.08 -7.25
N LEU A 162 -14.80 -8.27 -7.64
CA LEU A 162 -15.01 -6.87 -8.05
C LEU A 162 -15.85 -6.78 -9.32
N ARG A 163 -15.66 -7.69 -10.28
CA ARG A 163 -16.47 -7.75 -11.52
C ARG A 163 -17.95 -8.04 -11.29
N LEU A 164 -18.32 -8.53 -10.11
CA LEU A 164 -19.71 -8.76 -9.71
C LEU A 164 -20.37 -7.49 -9.13
N SER A 165 -19.61 -6.41 -8.94
CA SER A 165 -20.16 -5.10 -8.57
C SER A 165 -20.58 -4.30 -9.81
N ASP A 166 -21.69 -3.57 -9.70
CA ASP A 166 -22.11 -2.59 -10.71
C ASP A 166 -21.21 -1.34 -10.74
N SER A 167 -20.35 -1.15 -9.73
CA SER A 167 -19.47 0.01 -9.63
C SER A 167 -18.19 -0.30 -8.85
N PRO A 168 -17.32 -1.18 -9.38
CA PRO A 168 -16.11 -1.59 -8.67
C PRO A 168 -15.14 -0.41 -8.48
N ARG A 169 -14.44 -0.39 -7.35
CA ARG A 169 -13.40 0.61 -7.05
C ARG A 169 -12.18 -0.08 -6.45
N ILE A 170 -11.01 0.25 -7.00
CA ILE A 170 -9.72 -0.09 -6.40
C ILE A 170 -9.04 1.22 -6.02
N VAL A 171 -8.61 1.34 -4.77
CA VAL A 171 -7.88 2.49 -4.26
C VAL A 171 -6.55 2.02 -3.70
N ASN A 172 -5.45 2.44 -4.35
CA ASN A 172 -4.09 2.14 -3.88
C ASN A 172 -3.55 3.33 -3.09
N VAL A 173 -3.28 3.13 -1.80
CA VAL A 173 -2.69 4.17 -0.94
C VAL A 173 -1.20 4.29 -1.26
N SER A 174 -0.87 5.28 -2.08
CA SER A 174 0.49 5.58 -2.48
C SER A 174 1.17 6.58 -1.53
N SER A 175 2.17 7.32 -2.01
CA SER A 175 2.85 8.40 -1.30
C SER A 175 3.28 9.50 -2.26
N TYR A 176 3.34 10.73 -1.75
CA TYR A 176 4.00 11.85 -2.42
C TYR A 176 5.45 11.52 -2.83
N MET A 177 6.17 10.74 -2.00
CA MET A 177 7.54 10.29 -2.29
C MET A 177 7.63 9.33 -3.48
N GLY A 178 6.52 8.78 -3.97
CA GLY A 178 6.45 7.95 -5.17
C GLY A 178 6.47 8.75 -6.49
N LYS A 179 6.59 10.08 -6.44
CA LYS A 179 6.75 10.91 -7.64
C LYS A 179 8.10 10.64 -8.31
N LEU A 180 8.10 10.50 -9.64
CA LEU A 180 9.31 10.21 -10.43
C LEU A 180 10.42 11.26 -10.32
N LYS A 181 10.11 12.50 -9.88
CA LYS A 181 11.14 13.51 -9.60
C LYS A 181 12.10 13.10 -8.48
N PHE A 182 11.66 12.21 -7.58
CA PHE A 182 12.45 11.65 -6.48
C PHE A 182 13.13 10.34 -6.83
N GLN A 183 12.96 9.85 -8.06
CA GLN A 183 13.71 8.72 -8.56
C GLN A 183 14.99 9.25 -9.23
N SER A 184 16.13 9.05 -8.58
CA SER A 184 17.45 9.47 -9.08
C SER A 184 18.08 8.44 -10.02
N ASN A 185 17.63 7.18 -10.01
CA ASN A 185 18.08 6.20 -10.98
C ASN A 185 17.41 6.49 -12.33
N GLU A 186 18.16 7.06 -13.27
CA GLU A 186 17.63 7.56 -14.54
C GLU A 186 17.03 6.46 -15.41
N TRP A 187 17.58 5.24 -15.40
CA TRP A 187 16.99 4.11 -16.11
C TRP A 187 15.62 3.73 -15.53
N ALA A 188 15.52 3.54 -14.22
CA ALA A 188 14.26 3.24 -13.54
C ALA A 188 13.22 4.34 -13.78
N LYS A 189 13.63 5.61 -13.71
CA LYS A 189 12.79 6.77 -13.99
C LYS A 189 12.26 6.75 -15.42
N GLN A 190 13.12 6.48 -16.40
CA GLN A 190 12.73 6.37 -17.81
C GLN A 190 11.70 5.26 -18.02
N VAL A 191 11.96 4.06 -17.47
CA VAL A 191 11.03 2.92 -17.55
C VAL A 191 9.67 3.28 -16.96
N LEU A 192 9.63 3.78 -15.72
CA LEU A 192 8.39 4.09 -15.01
C LEU A 192 7.64 5.31 -15.55
N SER A 193 8.32 6.20 -16.29
CA SER A 193 7.70 7.36 -16.94
C SER A 193 7.02 7.03 -18.28
N ASN A 194 7.41 5.93 -18.92
CA ASN A 194 6.99 5.60 -20.29
C ASN A 194 5.64 4.86 -20.31
N VAL A 195 4.57 5.62 -20.11
CA VAL A 195 3.17 5.14 -20.00
C VAL A 195 2.75 4.25 -21.17
N GLU A 196 3.15 4.59 -22.39
CA GLU A 196 2.74 3.88 -23.61
C GLU A 196 3.35 2.49 -23.71
N LYS A 197 4.51 2.27 -23.10
CA LYS A 197 5.26 1.01 -23.13
C LYS A 197 5.34 0.35 -21.76
N LEU A 198 4.62 0.87 -20.77
CA LEU A 198 4.68 0.39 -19.39
C LEU A 198 3.97 -0.96 -19.30
N THR A 199 4.64 -1.96 -18.73
CA THR A 199 4.11 -3.29 -18.49
C THR A 199 4.50 -3.75 -17.09
N GLU A 200 3.79 -4.73 -16.54
CA GLU A 200 4.13 -5.32 -15.24
C GLU A 200 5.56 -5.85 -15.24
N ASP A 201 5.97 -6.60 -16.27
CA ASP A 201 7.33 -7.14 -16.40
C ASP A 201 8.41 -6.05 -16.29
N LYS A 202 8.17 -4.88 -16.87
CA LYS A 202 9.12 -3.76 -16.78
C LYS A 202 9.17 -3.12 -15.41
N VAL A 203 8.04 -3.08 -14.70
CA VAL A 203 8.03 -2.64 -13.31
C VAL A 203 8.80 -3.66 -12.46
N ASP A 204 8.55 -4.95 -12.68
CA ASP A 204 9.22 -6.04 -11.97
C ASP A 204 10.73 -6.06 -12.25
N ASP A 205 11.17 -5.81 -13.49
CA ASP A 205 12.59 -5.66 -13.86
C ASP A 205 13.27 -4.54 -13.06
N VAL A 206 12.60 -3.39 -12.89
CA VAL A 206 13.13 -2.27 -12.10
C VAL A 206 13.26 -2.65 -10.63
N LEU A 207 12.25 -3.33 -10.07
CA LEU A 207 12.27 -3.79 -8.67
C LEU A 207 13.37 -4.83 -8.44
N ASN A 208 13.51 -5.78 -9.36
CA ASN A 208 14.53 -6.82 -9.29
C ASN A 208 15.94 -6.23 -9.41
N LYS A 209 16.15 -5.28 -10.32
CA LYS A 209 17.44 -4.59 -10.46
C LYS A 209 17.78 -3.78 -9.21
N PHE A 210 16.81 -3.12 -8.59
CA PHE A 210 17.03 -2.45 -7.30
C PHE A 210 17.47 -3.42 -6.20
N LEU A 211 16.80 -4.56 -6.05
CA LEU A 211 17.19 -5.56 -5.03
C LEU A 211 18.57 -6.16 -5.31
N GLN A 212 18.89 -6.40 -6.58
CA GLN A 212 20.24 -6.83 -6.98
C GLN A 212 21.29 -5.79 -6.54
N ASP A 213 21.06 -4.52 -6.87
CA ASP A 213 21.99 -3.43 -6.53
C ASP A 213 22.09 -3.22 -5.01
N PHE A 214 21.00 -3.44 -4.27
CA PHE A 214 21.03 -3.43 -2.81
C PHE A 214 21.94 -4.52 -2.28
N LYS A 215 21.77 -5.76 -2.76
CA LYS A 215 22.56 -6.92 -2.33
C LYS A 215 24.05 -6.77 -2.65
N GLU A 216 24.37 -6.10 -3.75
CA GLU A 216 25.73 -5.80 -4.19
C GLU A 216 26.33 -4.55 -3.51
N ASN A 217 25.60 -3.89 -2.59
CA ASN A 217 25.97 -2.61 -1.96
C ASN A 217 26.28 -1.51 -2.99
N SER A 218 25.60 -1.53 -4.14
CA SER A 218 25.85 -0.66 -5.28
C SER A 218 24.77 0.41 -5.50
N LEU A 219 23.84 0.58 -4.55
CA LEU A 219 22.74 1.56 -4.68
C LEU A 219 23.22 2.97 -5.04
N LYS A 220 24.17 3.51 -4.27
CA LYS A 220 24.67 4.88 -4.46
C LYS A 220 25.38 5.06 -5.80
N VAL A 221 26.24 4.11 -6.17
CA VAL A 221 26.99 4.18 -7.44
C VAL A 221 26.06 4.00 -8.64
N ASN A 222 24.99 3.23 -8.50
CA ASN A 222 23.96 3.06 -9.53
C ASN A 222 22.85 4.14 -9.45
N GLY A 223 23.05 5.19 -8.65
CA GLY A 223 22.19 6.37 -8.63
C GLY A 223 20.83 6.16 -7.98
N TRP A 224 20.62 5.12 -7.18
CA TRP A 224 19.38 4.96 -6.40
C TRP A 224 19.28 6.00 -5.26
N PRO A 225 18.07 6.33 -4.79
CA PRO A 225 17.90 7.29 -3.70
C PRO A 225 18.64 6.86 -2.42
N GLU A 226 19.26 7.81 -1.70
CA GLU A 226 20.03 7.51 -0.49
C GLU A 226 19.12 7.24 0.72
N TYR A 227 17.96 7.90 0.77
CA TYR A 227 16.99 7.79 1.88
C TYR A 227 15.70 7.13 1.43
N LEU A 228 15.27 6.11 2.17
CA LEU A 228 14.05 5.36 1.96
C LEU A 228 13.90 4.82 0.51
N PRO A 229 14.95 4.27 -0.13
CA PRO A 229 14.90 3.93 -1.55
C PRO A 229 13.84 2.87 -1.86
N ALA A 230 13.72 1.84 -1.01
CA ALA A 230 12.71 0.80 -1.20
C ALA A 230 11.28 1.35 -1.08
N TYR A 231 11.05 2.29 -0.16
CA TYR A 231 9.75 2.94 -0.01
C TYR A 231 9.40 3.81 -1.22
N ARG A 232 10.32 4.70 -1.63
CA ARG A 232 10.15 5.55 -2.82
C ARG A 232 9.87 4.70 -4.05
N LEU A 233 10.69 3.67 -4.24
CA LEU A 233 10.57 2.78 -5.40
C LEU A 233 9.25 2.02 -5.37
N SER A 234 8.88 1.38 -4.25
CA SER A 234 7.59 0.66 -4.16
C SER A 234 6.39 1.58 -4.40
N LYS A 235 6.43 2.83 -3.94
CA LYS A 235 5.36 3.80 -4.18
C LYS A 235 5.33 4.34 -5.62
N SER A 236 6.48 4.44 -6.28
CA SER A 236 6.51 4.71 -7.73
C SER A 236 6.02 3.52 -8.57
N ALA A 237 6.36 2.29 -8.15
CA ALA A 237 5.92 1.06 -8.79
C ALA A 237 4.41 0.87 -8.66
N ILE A 238 3.81 1.17 -7.49
CA ILE A 238 2.35 1.09 -7.36
C ILE A 238 1.64 2.15 -8.19
N ASN A 239 2.20 3.36 -8.33
CA ASN A 239 1.67 4.37 -9.24
C ASN A 239 1.70 3.90 -10.69
N ALA A 240 2.79 3.25 -11.12
CA ALA A 240 2.92 2.64 -12.44
C ALA A 240 1.88 1.52 -12.64
N TYR A 241 1.78 0.59 -11.69
CA TYR A 241 0.84 -0.52 -11.74
C TYR A 241 -0.64 -0.08 -11.77
N THR A 242 -1.00 0.94 -10.99
CA THR A 242 -2.35 1.54 -11.05
C THR A 242 -2.70 2.05 -12.45
N ARG A 243 -1.72 2.55 -13.21
CA ARG A 243 -1.95 3.02 -14.59
C ARG A 243 -2.09 1.88 -15.57
N ILE A 244 -1.31 0.80 -15.41
CA ILE A 244 -1.43 -0.44 -16.19
C ILE A 244 -2.85 -0.99 -16.01
N LEU A 245 -3.29 -1.17 -14.76
CA LEU A 245 -4.63 -1.67 -14.46
C LEU A 245 -5.76 -0.81 -15.05
N GLY A 246 -5.61 0.52 -15.00
CA GLY A 246 -6.60 1.43 -15.58
C GLY A 246 -6.72 1.36 -17.11
N GLN A 247 -5.75 0.74 -17.79
CA GLN A 247 -5.82 0.47 -19.23
C GLN A 247 -6.42 -0.91 -19.52
N GLU A 248 -6.22 -1.88 -18.64
CA GLU A 248 -6.65 -3.28 -18.84
C GLU A 248 -8.07 -3.56 -18.34
N ILE A 249 -8.52 -2.84 -17.31
CA ILE A 249 -9.83 -3.02 -16.66
C ILE A 249 -10.63 -1.71 -16.83
N PRO A 250 -11.36 -1.55 -17.95
CA PRO A 250 -12.15 -0.34 -18.22
C PRO A 250 -13.36 -0.18 -17.31
#